data_AF-A0A345QGX3-F1
#
_entry.id   AF-A0A345QGX3-F1
#
_cell.length_a   1.000
_cell.length_b   1.000
_cell.length_c   1.000
_cell.angle_alpha   90.00
_cell.angle_beta   90.00
_cell.angle_gamma   90.00
#
_symmetry.space_group_name_H-M   'P 1'
#
loop_
_entity.id
_entity.type
_entity.pdbx_description
1 polymer ?
#
loop_
_entity_poly.entity_id
_entity_poly.type
_entity_poly.pdbx_seq_one_letter_code
_entity_poly.pdbx_strand_id
1 'polypeptide(L)'
;MAIIVIIHQIGKHFRQMAKQFESRTDARRLKLTVGAGLAAASTLLFLALIFEDIGDLADSDWSNLPIGMIVRYIIAMGLGGAIAGYALSNLFGRPGLLGWALSLIGGVIAATFAGLLGSAIGLLPDLLSDGLQSRDIVAVGAGILVFPLALIGWPVLLPIWAGLISLVHLLATRLR
;
A
#
# COMPACT_ATOMS: atom_id res chain seq x y z
N MET A 1 39.76 40.93 10.27
CA MET A 1 39.09 40.53 9.02
C MET A 1 38.86 39.01 8.92
N ALA A 2 39.84 38.15 9.26
CA ALA A 2 39.71 36.68 9.18
C ALA A 2 38.57 36.08 10.03
N ILE A 3 38.33 36.59 11.24
CA ILE A 3 37.27 36.09 12.15
C ILE A 3 35.87 36.24 11.54
N ILE A 4 35.61 37.35 10.83
CA ILE A 4 34.31 37.63 10.20
C ILE A 4 34.05 36.64 9.06
N VAL A 5 35.09 36.31 8.28
CA VAL A 5 35.00 35.32 7.18
C VAL A 5 34.70 33.92 7.73
N ILE A 6 35.36 33.54 8.83
CA ILE A 6 35.12 32.24 9.48
C ILE A 6 33.69 32.13 10.01
N ILE A 7 33.19 33.16 10.72
CA ILE A 7 31.80 33.18 11.22
C ILE A 7 30.79 33.09 10.06
N HIS A 8 31.04 33.82 8.96
CA HIS A 8 30.18 33.77 7.78
C HIS A 8 30.16 32.37 7.12
N GLN A 9 31.33 31.74 6.99
CA GLN A 9 31.48 30.41 6.40
C GLN A 9 30.82 29.33 7.26
N ILE A 10 30.98 29.40 8.58
CA ILE A 10 30.30 28.52 9.55
C ILE A 10 28.78 28.69 9.43
N GLY A 11 28.26 29.92 9.39
CA GLY A 11 26.82 30.17 9.23
C GLY A 11 26.24 29.65 7.92
N LYS A 12 27.01 29.69 6.82
CA LYS A 12 26.61 29.07 5.55
C LYS A 12 26.53 27.56 5.65
N HIS A 13 27.47 26.93 6.34
CA HIS A 13 27.48 25.47 6.55
C HIS A 13 26.31 25.01 7.42
N PHE A 14 26.01 25.72 8.51
CA PHE A 14 24.84 25.42 9.34
C PHE A 14 23.51 25.54 8.57
N ARG A 15 23.36 26.57 7.72
CA ARG A 15 22.18 26.69 6.85
C ARG A 15 22.06 25.55 5.84
N GLN A 16 23.18 25.08 5.28
CA GLN A 16 23.19 23.93 4.38
C GLN A 16 22.80 22.64 5.11
N MET A 17 23.36 22.41 6.30
CA MET A 17 23.01 21.26 7.14
C MET A 17 21.52 21.27 7.56
N ALA A 18 20.98 22.43 7.95
CA ALA A 18 19.57 22.57 8.30
C ALA A 18 18.63 22.22 7.13
N LYS A 19 18.91 22.75 5.93
CA LYS A 19 18.13 22.43 4.72
C LYS A 19 18.19 20.94 4.36
N GLN A 20 19.36 20.31 4.54
CA GLN A 20 19.51 18.88 4.27
C GLN A 20 18.72 18.02 5.27
N PHE A 21 18.62 18.45 6.53
CA PHE A 21 17.84 17.75 7.55
C PHE A 21 16.33 17.86 7.30
N GLU A 22 15.86 19.04 6.93
CA GLU A 22 14.46 19.30 6.57
C GLU A 22 14.03 18.44 5.37
N SER A 23 14.80 18.46 4.28
CA SER A 23 14.55 17.64 3.08
C SER A 23 14.49 16.13 3.37
N ARG A 24 15.33 15.62 4.27
CA ARG A 24 15.28 14.20 4.69
C ARG A 24 14.01 13.87 5.48
N THR A 25 13.52 14.82 6.27
CA THR A 25 12.32 14.64 7.09
C THR A 25 11.07 14.56 6.21
N ASP A 26 10.97 15.43 5.20
CA ASP A 26 9.83 15.44 4.27
C ASP A 26 9.81 14.20 3.39
N ALA A 27 10.96 13.78 2.87
CA ALA A 27 11.07 12.53 2.11
C ALA A 27 10.63 11.31 2.93
N ARG A 28 10.97 11.27 4.23
CA ARG A 28 10.52 10.19 5.13
C ARG A 28 9.01 10.26 5.39
N ARG A 29 8.47 11.46 5.64
CA ARG A 29 7.03 11.68 5.86
C ARG A 29 6.21 11.30 4.64
N LEU A 30 6.67 11.65 3.43
CA LEU A 30 6.04 11.24 2.17
C LEU A 30 5.95 9.72 2.07
N LYS A 31 7.08 9.02 2.27
CA LYS A 31 7.15 7.55 2.21
C LYS A 31 6.19 6.88 3.19
N LEU A 32 6.17 7.36 4.42
CA LEU A 32 5.29 6.82 5.47
C LEU A 32 3.82 7.11 5.18
N THR A 33 3.50 8.30 4.68
CA THR A 33 2.12 8.69 4.34
C THR A 33 1.58 7.86 3.20
N VAL A 34 2.35 7.69 2.12
CA VAL A 34 1.96 6.83 0.98
C VAL A 34 1.89 5.37 1.41
N GLY A 35 2.88 4.88 2.16
CA GLY A 35 2.87 3.53 2.71
C GLY A 35 1.62 3.24 3.54
N ALA A 36 1.30 4.10 4.51
CA ALA A 36 0.10 3.96 5.34
C ALA A 36 -1.19 4.05 4.51
N GLY A 37 -1.24 4.98 3.54
CA GLY A 37 -2.39 5.13 2.65
C GLY A 37 -2.65 3.89 1.81
N LEU A 38 -1.60 3.30 1.21
CA LEU A 38 -1.74 2.08 0.42
C LEU A 38 -1.97 0.84 1.28
N ALA A 39 -1.42 0.79 2.50
CA ALA A 39 -1.78 -0.25 3.47
C ALA A 39 -3.29 -0.24 3.77
N ALA A 40 -3.84 0.93 4.09
CA ALA A 40 -5.27 1.08 4.34
C ALA A 40 -6.11 0.74 3.11
N ALA A 41 -5.72 1.23 1.92
CA ALA A 41 -6.45 0.94 0.69
C ALA A 41 -6.47 -0.56 0.35
N SER A 42 -5.33 -1.26 0.49
CA SER A 42 -5.25 -2.71 0.26
C SER A 42 -6.06 -3.50 1.27
N THR A 43 -6.02 -3.15 2.55
CA THR A 43 -6.84 -3.78 3.58
C THR A 43 -8.34 -3.57 3.32
N LEU A 44 -8.75 -2.36 2.97
CA LEU A 44 -10.15 -2.05 2.67
C LEU A 44 -10.64 -2.78 1.43
N LEU A 45 -9.81 -2.89 0.38
CA LEU A 45 -10.14 -3.66 -0.80
C LEU A 45 -10.37 -5.14 -0.47
N PHE A 46 -9.49 -5.72 0.35
CA PHE A 46 -9.66 -7.10 0.81
C PHE A 46 -10.91 -7.30 1.68
N LEU A 47 -11.18 -6.38 2.60
CA LEU A 47 -12.39 -6.42 3.42
C LEU A 47 -13.65 -6.33 2.54
N ALA A 48 -13.64 -5.47 1.52
CA ALA A 48 -14.77 -5.36 0.62
C ALA A 48 -15.03 -6.68 -0.11
N LEU A 49 -14.00 -7.35 -0.64
CA LEU A 49 -14.14 -8.67 -1.26
C LEU A 49 -14.69 -9.71 -0.27
N ILE A 50 -14.21 -9.72 0.97
CA ILE A 50 -14.77 -10.60 2.01
C ILE A 50 -16.25 -10.32 2.24
N PHE A 51 -16.65 -9.05 2.33
CA PHE A 51 -18.05 -8.68 2.59
C PHE A 51 -18.96 -8.94 1.39
N GLU A 52 -18.45 -8.86 0.16
CA GLU A 52 -19.14 -9.30 -1.04
C GLU A 52 -19.44 -10.81 -0.95
N ASP A 53 -18.40 -11.63 -0.72
CA ASP A 53 -18.55 -13.09 -0.58
C ASP A 53 -19.44 -13.48 0.61
N ILE A 54 -19.35 -12.78 1.74
CA ILE A 54 -20.17 -13.04 2.94
C ILE A 54 -21.60 -12.51 2.77
N GLY A 55 -21.80 -11.43 2.01
CA GLY A 55 -23.14 -10.88 1.73
C GLY A 55 -24.02 -11.88 0.99
N ASP A 56 -23.43 -12.66 0.09
CA ASP A 56 -24.08 -13.80 -0.57
C ASP A 56 -24.29 -15.00 0.36
N LEU A 57 -23.58 -15.03 1.49
CA LEU A 57 -23.66 -16.04 2.56
C LEU A 57 -24.43 -15.52 3.79
N ALA A 58 -25.30 -14.50 3.68
CA ALA A 58 -26.00 -13.89 4.81
C ALA A 58 -26.82 -14.87 5.69
N ASP A 59 -27.13 -16.06 5.18
CA ASP A 59 -27.79 -17.17 5.90
C ASP A 59 -26.81 -18.16 6.55
N SER A 60 -25.50 -17.93 6.47
CA SER A 60 -24.47 -18.83 6.98
C SER A 60 -24.10 -18.59 8.43
N ASP A 61 -23.74 -19.68 9.11
CA ASP A 61 -23.34 -19.68 10.51
C ASP A 61 -21.95 -19.04 10.68
N TRP A 62 -21.94 -17.81 11.20
CA TRP A 62 -20.75 -17.01 11.48
C TRP A 62 -19.74 -17.70 12.40
N SER A 63 -20.17 -18.68 13.18
CA SER A 63 -19.29 -19.44 14.09
C SER A 63 -18.29 -20.33 13.35
N ASN A 64 -18.53 -20.64 12.07
CA ASN A 64 -17.66 -21.49 11.24
C ASN A 64 -16.70 -20.69 10.35
N LEU A 65 -16.71 -19.36 10.40
CA LEU A 65 -15.77 -18.54 9.62
C LEU A 65 -14.34 -18.77 10.11
N PRO A 66 -13.37 -19.00 9.21
CA PRO A 66 -11.97 -19.16 9.57
C PRO A 66 -11.35 -17.79 9.93
N ILE A 67 -11.76 -17.21 11.06
CA ILE A 67 -11.36 -15.87 11.53
C ILE A 67 -9.84 -15.73 11.59
N GLY A 68 -9.14 -16.78 12.04
CA GLY A 68 -7.67 -16.79 12.07
C GLY A 68 -7.03 -16.62 10.70
N MET A 69 -7.64 -17.16 9.65
CA MET A 69 -7.20 -16.98 8.27
C MET A 69 -7.48 -15.54 7.82
N ILE A 70 -8.70 -15.05 8.02
CA ILE A 70 -9.11 -13.68 7.64
C ILE A 70 -8.17 -12.63 8.23
N VAL A 71 -7.87 -12.72 9.53
CA VAL A 71 -6.96 -11.79 10.22
C VAL A 71 -5.55 -11.83 9.62
N ARG A 72 -5.04 -13.01 9.26
CA ARG A 72 -3.72 -13.15 8.62
C ARG A 72 -3.69 -12.45 7.25
N TYR A 73 -4.73 -12.65 6.44
CA TYR A 73 -4.83 -11.99 5.14
C TYR A 73 -4.96 -10.47 5.28
N ILE A 74 -5.74 -9.97 6.25
CA ILE A 74 -5.84 -8.52 6.54
C ILE A 74 -4.47 -7.93 6.84
N ILE A 75 -3.70 -8.57 7.74
CA ILE A 75 -2.37 -8.11 8.12
C ILE A 75 -1.43 -8.17 6.91
N ALA A 76 -1.45 -9.27 6.15
CA ALA A 76 -0.59 -9.47 4.99
C ALA A 76 -0.89 -8.47 3.86
N MET A 77 -2.17 -8.20 3.58
CA MET A 77 -2.62 -7.19 2.61
C MET A 77 -2.18 -5.79 3.01
N GLY A 78 -2.37 -5.43 4.29
CA GLY A 78 -1.91 -4.14 4.82
C GLY A 78 -0.39 -3.98 4.73
N LEU A 79 0.37 -5.02 5.10
CA LEU A 79 1.84 -5.01 4.98
C LEU A 79 2.31 -4.93 3.53
N GLY A 80 1.69 -5.69 2.62
CA GLY A 80 1.99 -5.63 1.19
C GLY A 80 1.74 -4.24 0.61
N GLY A 81 0.60 -3.62 0.97
CA GLY A 81 0.28 -2.24 0.61
C GLY A 81 1.28 -1.24 1.20
N ALA A 82 1.70 -1.41 2.46
CA ALA A 82 2.70 -0.57 3.11
C ALA A 82 4.06 -0.63 2.41
N ILE A 83 4.54 -1.84 2.12
CA ILE A 83 5.83 -2.07 1.47
C ILE A 83 5.81 -1.51 0.04
N ALA A 84 4.78 -1.83 -0.73
CA ALA A 84 4.61 -1.30 -2.07
C ALA A 84 4.51 0.24 -2.06
N GLY A 85 3.72 0.82 -1.15
CA GLY A 85 3.58 2.26 -1.02
C GLY A 85 4.87 2.96 -0.60
N TYR A 86 5.67 2.35 0.26
CA TYR A 86 6.99 2.88 0.61
C TYR A 86 7.90 2.93 -0.63
N ALA A 87 7.93 1.87 -1.43
CA ALA A 87 8.74 1.77 -2.65
C ALA A 87 8.24 2.71 -3.76
N LEU A 88 6.92 2.82 -3.93
CA LEU A 88 6.27 3.57 -5.00
C LEU A 88 5.94 5.02 -4.62
N SER A 89 6.28 5.46 -3.41
CA SER A 89 6.05 6.83 -2.89
C SER A 89 6.46 7.95 -3.84
N ASN A 90 7.48 7.72 -4.67
CA ASN A 90 7.95 8.69 -5.65
C ASN A 90 6.99 8.94 -6.84
N LEU A 91 5.98 8.10 -7.02
CA LEU A 91 4.93 8.24 -8.03
C LEU A 91 3.79 9.15 -7.56
N PHE A 92 3.64 9.32 -6.26
CA PHE A 92 2.54 10.08 -5.65
C PHE A 92 2.94 11.54 -5.39
N GLY A 93 1.96 12.43 -5.44
CA GLY A 93 2.10 13.86 -5.13
C GLY A 93 2.78 14.70 -6.20
N ARG A 94 3.03 14.14 -7.39
CA ARG A 94 3.56 14.91 -8.53
C ARG A 94 2.45 15.80 -9.12
N PRO A 95 2.72 17.07 -9.43
CA PRO A 95 1.71 17.95 -10.01
C PRO A 95 1.34 17.55 -11.45
N GLY A 96 0.13 17.92 -11.87
CA GLY A 96 -0.36 17.75 -13.24
C GLY A 96 -0.97 16.38 -13.54
N LEU A 97 -1.54 16.24 -14.74
CA LEU A 97 -2.28 15.04 -15.18
C LEU A 97 -1.41 13.76 -15.13
N LEU A 98 -0.13 13.87 -15.46
CA LEU A 98 0.80 12.74 -15.42
C LEU A 98 0.99 12.22 -13.99
N GLY A 99 0.99 13.10 -12.99
CA GLY A 99 1.09 12.70 -11.58
C GLY A 99 -0.11 11.89 -11.13
N TRP A 100 -1.31 12.26 -11.58
CA TRP A 100 -2.54 11.51 -11.35
C TRP A 100 -2.48 10.12 -11.99
N ALA A 101 -2.10 10.05 -13.26
CA ALA A 101 -1.95 8.77 -13.97
C ALA A 101 -0.92 7.85 -13.28
N LEU A 102 0.22 8.39 -12.87
CA LEU A 102 1.25 7.65 -12.15
C LEU A 102 0.77 7.15 -10.78
N SER A 103 -0.03 7.93 -10.04
CA SER A 103 -0.60 7.46 -8.78
C SER A 103 -1.62 6.34 -8.95
N LEU A 104 -2.45 6.38 -10.00
CA LEU A 104 -3.39 5.30 -10.31
C LEU A 104 -2.64 4.02 -10.65
N ILE A 105 -1.63 4.10 -11.53
CA ILE A 105 -0.78 2.95 -11.87
C ILE A 105 -0.06 2.42 -10.62
N GLY A 106 0.51 3.31 -9.80
CA GLY A 106 1.16 2.95 -8.54
C GLY A 106 0.19 2.26 -7.57
N GLY A 107 -1.06 2.72 -7.51
CA GLY A 107 -2.12 2.07 -6.76
C GLY A 107 -2.38 0.66 -7.25
N VAL A 108 -2.52 0.45 -8.58
CA VAL A 108 -2.79 -0.89 -9.15
C VAL A 108 -1.65 -1.83 -8.79
N ILE A 109 -0.41 -1.40 -8.99
CA ILE A 109 0.78 -2.20 -8.64
C ILE A 109 0.78 -2.54 -7.14
N ALA A 110 0.44 -1.58 -6.28
CA ALA A 110 0.37 -1.82 -4.84
C ALA A 110 -0.73 -2.81 -4.45
N ALA A 111 -1.90 -2.73 -5.07
CA ALA A 111 -3.01 -3.67 -4.85
C ALA A 111 -2.63 -5.09 -5.31
N THR A 112 -2.03 -5.23 -6.50
CA THR A 112 -1.53 -6.53 -7.01
C THR A 112 -0.46 -7.10 -6.09
N PHE A 113 0.50 -6.28 -5.65
CA PHE A 113 1.56 -6.72 -4.76
C PHE A 113 1.03 -7.12 -3.38
N ALA A 114 0.06 -6.36 -2.85
CA ALA A 114 -0.63 -6.71 -1.62
C ALA A 114 -1.39 -8.04 -1.75
N GLY A 115 -2.07 -8.27 -2.88
CA GLY A 115 -2.75 -9.54 -3.16
C GLY A 115 -1.80 -10.73 -3.19
N LEU A 116 -0.67 -10.59 -3.89
CA LEU A 116 0.40 -11.59 -3.92
C LEU A 116 0.94 -11.90 -2.51
N LEU A 117 1.28 -10.86 -1.76
CA LEU A 117 1.86 -11.00 -0.42
C LEU A 117 0.83 -11.57 0.56
N GLY A 118 -0.43 -11.15 0.41
CA GLY A 118 -1.61 -11.67 1.09
C GLY A 118 -1.73 -13.18 0.92
N SER A 119 -1.78 -13.66 -0.31
CA SER A 119 -1.88 -15.09 -0.63
C SER A 119 -0.65 -15.87 -0.16
N ALA A 120 0.56 -15.35 -0.36
CA ALA A 120 1.79 -16.02 0.07
C ALA A 120 1.85 -16.21 1.59
N ILE A 121 1.49 -15.18 2.37
CA ILE A 121 1.49 -15.26 3.83
C ILE A 121 0.30 -16.08 4.34
N GLY A 122 -0.87 -15.96 3.69
CA GLY A 122 -2.06 -16.71 4.05
C GLY A 122 -1.86 -18.23 3.94
N LEU A 123 -1.12 -18.67 2.94
CA LEU A 123 -0.80 -20.08 2.67
C LEU A 123 0.46 -20.59 3.37
N LEU A 124 1.24 -19.69 4.00
CA LEU A 124 2.48 -20.05 4.69
C LEU A 124 2.32 -21.16 5.76
N PRO A 125 1.26 -21.19 6.58
CA PRO A 125 1.06 -22.26 7.55
C PRO A 125 0.87 -23.63 6.89
N ASP A 126 0.11 -23.67 5.80
CA ASP A 126 -0.21 -24.90 5.06
C ASP A 126 1.03 -25.41 4.32
N LEU A 127 1.83 -24.50 3.76
CA LEU A 127 3.15 -24.79 3.18
C LEU A 127 4.13 -25.39 4.20
N LEU A 128 4.05 -24.95 5.47
CA LEU A 128 4.89 -25.45 6.55
C LEU A 128 4.43 -26.82 7.08
N SER A 129 3.12 -27.14 7.00
CA SER A 129 2.60 -28.44 7.45
C SER A 129 2.69 -29.52 6.37
N ASP A 130 2.36 -29.18 5.13
CA ASP A 130 2.08 -30.16 4.06
C ASP A 130 3.16 -30.15 2.96
N GLY A 131 4.12 -29.22 3.05
CA GLY A 131 5.17 -28.99 2.06
C GLY A 131 4.70 -28.17 0.85
N LEU A 132 5.64 -27.79 -0.03
CA LEU A 132 5.34 -27.02 -1.25
C LEU A 132 4.58 -27.90 -2.25
N GLN A 133 3.30 -27.62 -2.45
CA GLN A 133 2.47 -28.29 -3.45
C GLN A 133 2.20 -27.38 -4.65
N SER A 134 1.93 -28.00 -5.80
CA SER A 134 1.59 -27.26 -7.03
C SER A 134 0.36 -26.37 -6.87
N ARG A 135 -0.56 -26.77 -5.98
CA ARG A 135 -1.79 -26.02 -5.65
C ARG A 135 -1.48 -24.68 -4.97
N ASP A 136 -0.42 -24.61 -4.18
CA ASP A 136 -0.06 -23.41 -3.44
C ASP A 136 0.50 -22.33 -4.37
N ILE A 137 1.28 -22.73 -5.38
CA ILE A 137 1.80 -21.84 -6.42
C ILE A 137 0.63 -21.17 -7.18
N VAL A 138 -0.40 -21.96 -7.51
CA VAL A 138 -1.60 -21.46 -8.18
C VAL A 138 -2.37 -20.50 -7.27
N ALA A 139 -2.51 -20.82 -5.99
CA ALA A 139 -3.21 -19.99 -5.02
C ALA A 139 -2.47 -18.67 -4.70
N VAL A 140 -1.13 -18.68 -4.66
CA VAL A 140 -0.31 -17.46 -4.61
C VAL A 140 -0.47 -16.64 -5.89
N GLY A 141 -0.43 -17.30 -7.06
CA GLY A 141 -0.67 -16.64 -8.35
C GLY A 141 -2.05 -16.00 -8.46
N ALA A 142 -3.08 -16.63 -7.88
CA ALA A 142 -4.43 -16.05 -7.79
C ALA A 142 -4.46 -14.73 -6.99
N GLY A 143 -3.49 -14.50 -6.10
CA GLY A 143 -3.29 -13.22 -5.41
C GLY A 143 -3.10 -12.03 -6.37
N ILE A 144 -2.55 -12.26 -7.57
CA ILE A 144 -2.43 -11.22 -8.62
C ILE A 144 -3.81 -10.81 -9.13
N LEU A 145 -4.72 -11.78 -9.20
CA LEU A 145 -6.06 -11.61 -9.76
C LEU A 145 -7.04 -10.97 -8.78
N VAL A 146 -6.66 -10.78 -7.51
CA VAL A 146 -7.51 -10.12 -6.49
C VAL A 146 -8.04 -8.79 -7.01
N PHE A 147 -7.19 -7.95 -7.59
CA PHE A 147 -7.63 -6.65 -8.11
C PHE A 147 -8.52 -6.80 -9.36
N PRO A 148 -8.13 -7.51 -10.44
CA PRO A 148 -9.01 -7.77 -11.58
C PRO A 148 -10.37 -8.41 -11.23
N LEU A 149 -10.39 -9.39 -10.33
CA LEU A 149 -11.60 -10.09 -9.90
C LEU A 149 -12.53 -9.18 -9.12
N ALA A 150 -11.98 -8.34 -8.22
CA ALA A 150 -12.76 -7.32 -7.52
C ALA A 150 -13.47 -6.36 -8.49
N LEU A 151 -12.88 -6.07 -9.64
CA LEU A 151 -13.50 -5.19 -10.64
C LEU A 151 -14.62 -5.87 -11.43
N ILE A 152 -14.57 -7.19 -11.58
CA ILE A 152 -15.58 -7.97 -12.31
C ILE A 152 -16.79 -8.27 -11.40
N GLY A 153 -16.53 -8.70 -10.16
CA GLY A 153 -17.58 -9.01 -9.17
C GLY A 153 -18.31 -7.76 -8.69
N TRP A 154 -17.54 -6.72 -8.31
CA TRP A 154 -18.09 -5.51 -7.72
C TRP A 154 -17.54 -4.22 -8.36
N PRO A 155 -18.07 -3.81 -9.52
CA PRO A 155 -17.59 -2.64 -10.26
C PRO A 155 -17.61 -1.33 -9.46
N VAL A 156 -18.45 -1.24 -8.41
CA VAL A 156 -18.53 -0.09 -7.49
C VAL A 156 -17.24 0.09 -6.69
N LEU A 157 -16.41 -0.94 -6.54
CA LEU A 157 -15.10 -0.83 -5.90
C LEU A 157 -14.13 0.06 -6.68
N LEU A 158 -14.28 0.14 -8.00
CA LEU A 158 -13.40 0.92 -8.87
C LEU A 158 -13.39 2.42 -8.50
N PRO A 159 -14.54 3.12 -8.42
CA PRO A 159 -14.57 4.52 -8.00
C PRO A 159 -14.17 4.71 -6.52
N ILE A 160 -14.52 3.78 -5.62
CA ILE A 160 -14.12 3.85 -4.20
C ILE A 160 -12.60 3.79 -4.08
N TRP A 161 -12.00 2.80 -4.72
CA TRP A 161 -10.56 2.60 -4.77
C TRP A 161 -9.85 3.79 -5.44
N ALA A 162 -10.36 4.27 -6.58
CA ALA A 162 -9.81 5.45 -7.25
C ALA A 162 -9.87 6.68 -6.33
N GLY A 163 -10.95 6.85 -5.55
CA GLY A 163 -11.08 7.89 -4.54
C GLY A 163 -10.04 7.77 -3.43
N LEU A 164 -9.76 6.56 -2.92
CA LEU A 164 -8.71 6.31 -1.94
C LEU A 164 -7.32 6.65 -2.49
N ILE A 165 -6.99 6.17 -3.69
CA ILE A 165 -5.71 6.48 -4.34
C ILE A 165 -5.56 7.99 -4.58
N SER A 166 -6.65 8.64 -4.98
CA SER A 166 -6.72 10.11 -5.15
C SER A 166 -6.42 10.83 -3.85
N LEU A 167 -7.02 10.39 -2.73
CA LEU A 167 -6.76 10.96 -1.42
C LEU A 167 -5.29 10.80 -1.02
N VAL A 168 -4.70 9.63 -1.23
CA VAL A 168 -3.26 9.39 -0.97
C VAL A 168 -2.39 10.31 -1.84
N HIS A 169 -2.74 10.48 -3.11
CA HIS A 169 -2.04 11.40 -4.02
C HIS A 169 -2.11 12.85 -3.52
N LEU A 170 -3.29 13.32 -3.09
CA LEU A 170 -3.47 14.67 -2.57
C LEU A 170 -2.69 14.89 -1.27
N LEU A 171 -2.70 13.92 -0.35
CA LEU A 171 -1.90 13.98 0.88
C LEU A 171 -0.40 14.02 0.56
N ALA A 172 0.06 13.21 -0.39
CA ALA A 172 1.44 13.21 -0.85
C ALA A 172 1.84 14.53 -1.53
N THR A 173 0.91 15.21 -2.21
CA THR A 173 1.15 16.51 -2.86
C THR A 173 1.48 17.59 -1.83
N ARG A 174 0.88 17.53 -0.63
CA ARG A 174 1.15 18.48 0.46
C ARG A 174 2.52 18.31 1.12
N LEU A 175 3.20 17.18 0.85
CA LEU A 175 4.48 16.80 1.46
C LEU A 175 5.65 16.84 0.46
N ARG A 176 5.39 17.22 -0.78
CA ARG A 176 6.37 17.39 -1.86
C ARG A 176 6.62 18.86 -2.13
#